data_AF-A0A1J4KVR3-F1
#
_entry.id   AF-A0A1J4KVR3-F1
#
_cell.length_a   1.000
_cell.length_b   1.000
_cell.length_c   1.000
_cell.angle_alpha   90.00
_cell.angle_beta   90.00
_cell.angle_gamma   90.00
#
_symmetry.space_group_name_H-M   'P 1'
#
loop_
_entity.id
_entity.type
_entity.pdbx_description
1 polymer ?
#
loop_
_entity_poly.entity_id
_entity_poly.type
_entity_poly.pdbx_seq_one_letter_code
_entity_poly.pdbx_strand_id
1 'polypeptide(L)'
;MQQQQLAMLEDAMNTRKRIDALTEETDRLKMKLSARTEILNRLQKLSLASASLLGSVDSSSTNTEMSSLQFLSKLDQSTAVNNTNDETEDDQLKLIVGKYLNQILAVLVSFSEENSGNLNILSLMQIENKLNQLFAFAEQKEIIPVTEATESWKKGMAQHQQLFDKINSIFNQAEEETNEEEPK
;
A
#
# COMPACT_ATOMS: atom_id res chain seq x y z
N MET A 1 16.42 30.97 -73.37
CA MET A 1 15.60 29.78 -73.02
C MET A 1 16.22 28.91 -71.93
N GLN A 2 17.51 28.55 -71.98
CA GLN A 2 18.15 27.70 -70.94
C GLN A 2 18.15 28.29 -69.51
N GLN A 3 18.40 29.59 -69.34
CA GLN A 3 18.36 30.22 -68.00
C GLN A 3 16.95 30.23 -67.37
N GLN A 4 15.91 30.37 -68.19
CA GLN A 4 14.51 30.29 -67.72
C GLN A 4 14.13 28.88 -67.28
N GLN A 5 14.64 27.86 -67.98
CA GLN A 5 14.42 26.46 -67.61
C GLN A 5 15.13 26.08 -66.31
N LEU A 6 16.33 26.61 -66.07
CA LEU A 6 17.07 26.40 -64.82
C LEU A 6 16.37 27.07 -63.63
N ALA A 7 15.91 28.32 -63.77
CA ALA A 7 15.17 29.02 -62.72
C ALA A 7 13.84 28.31 -62.38
N MET A 8 13.14 27.79 -63.39
CA MET A 8 11.90 27.01 -63.18
C MET A 8 12.17 25.67 -62.47
N LEU A 9 13.31 25.04 -62.75
CA LEU A 9 13.72 23.79 -62.10
C LEU A 9 14.16 24.01 -60.65
N GLU A 10 14.82 25.12 -60.36
CA GLU A 10 15.18 25.54 -59.00
C GLU A 10 13.95 25.85 -58.15
N ASP A 11 12.95 26.54 -58.72
CA ASP A 11 11.68 26.83 -58.06
C ASP A 11 10.85 25.54 -57.82
N ALA A 12 10.84 24.62 -58.79
CA ALA A 12 10.25 23.29 -58.64
C ALA A 12 10.95 22.45 -57.54
N MET A 13 12.28 22.57 -57.38
CA MET A 13 13.00 21.91 -56.29
C MET A 13 12.68 22.53 -54.92
N ASN A 14 12.55 23.85 -54.83
CA ASN A 14 12.22 24.54 -53.58
C ASN A 14 10.78 24.25 -53.13
N THR A 15 9.84 24.24 -54.06
CA THR A 15 8.44 23.85 -53.79
C THR A 15 8.36 22.39 -53.33
N ARG A 16 9.09 21.46 -53.96
CA ARG A 16 9.16 20.06 -53.52
C ARG A 16 9.73 19.92 -52.10
N LYS A 17 10.85 20.60 -51.78
CA LYS A 17 11.39 20.61 -50.41
C LYS A 17 10.38 21.14 -49.39
N ARG A 18 9.58 22.14 -49.76
CA ARG A 18 8.54 22.69 -48.90
C ARG A 18 7.37 21.73 -48.71
N ILE A 19 6.99 20.99 -49.75
CA ILE A 19 6.00 19.92 -49.66
C ILE A 19 6.51 18.82 -48.73
N ASP A 20 7.76 18.38 -48.88
CA ASP A 20 8.35 17.33 -48.05
C ASP A 20 8.34 17.74 -46.56
N ALA A 21 8.74 18.98 -46.25
CA ALA A 21 8.71 19.52 -44.88
C ALA A 21 7.29 19.60 -44.29
N LEU A 22 6.31 20.05 -45.08
CA LEU A 22 4.91 20.10 -44.64
C LEU A 22 4.31 18.71 -44.44
N THR A 23 4.76 17.72 -45.21
CA THR A 23 4.31 16.33 -45.10
C THR A 23 4.84 15.72 -43.81
N GLU A 24 6.12 15.93 -43.49
CA GLU A 24 6.73 15.49 -42.24
C GLU A 24 6.07 16.14 -41.01
N GLU A 25 5.76 17.45 -41.08
CA GLU A 25 5.04 18.14 -40.02
C GLU A 25 3.61 17.59 -39.85
N THR A 26 2.93 17.27 -40.96
CA THR A 26 1.60 16.66 -40.95
C THR A 26 1.61 15.29 -40.28
N ASP A 27 2.60 14.46 -40.57
CA ASP A 27 2.71 13.13 -39.96
C ASP A 27 3.07 13.23 -38.47
N ARG A 28 3.93 14.18 -38.09
CA ARG A 28 4.21 14.48 -36.68
C ARG A 28 2.95 14.93 -35.93
N LEU A 29 2.12 15.77 -36.55
CA LEU A 29 0.85 16.22 -35.97
C LEU A 29 -0.16 15.07 -35.85
N LYS A 30 -0.24 14.17 -36.84
CA LYS A 30 -1.08 12.96 -36.75
C LYS A 30 -0.66 12.05 -35.60
N MET A 31 0.64 11.83 -35.39
CA MET A 31 1.12 11.03 -34.25
C MET A 31 0.81 11.71 -32.90
N LYS A 32 0.94 13.04 -32.81
CA LYS A 32 0.52 13.78 -31.60
C LYS A 32 -0.99 13.69 -31.36
N LEU A 33 -1.78 13.73 -32.43
CA LEU A 33 -3.24 13.61 -32.34
C LEU A 33 -3.63 12.22 -31.83
N SER A 34 -3.07 11.15 -32.39
CA SER A 34 -3.37 9.78 -31.96
C SER A 34 -3.02 9.55 -30.48
N ALA A 35 -1.86 10.05 -30.03
CA ALA A 35 -1.46 9.97 -28.63
C ALA A 35 -2.44 10.74 -27.71
N ARG A 36 -2.91 11.92 -28.12
CA ARG A 36 -3.91 12.69 -27.37
C ARG A 36 -5.28 12.01 -27.33
N THR A 37 -5.70 11.38 -28.43
CA THR A 37 -6.96 10.61 -28.49
C THR A 37 -6.92 9.40 -27.53
N GLU A 38 -5.78 8.72 -27.44
CA GLU A 38 -5.60 7.63 -26.48
C GLU A 38 -5.71 8.11 -25.02
N ILE A 39 -5.05 9.23 -24.69
CA ILE A 39 -5.14 9.86 -23.37
C ILE A 39 -6.58 10.24 -23.04
N LEU A 40 -7.29 10.86 -23.98
CA LEU A 40 -8.70 11.25 -23.79
C LEU A 40 -9.61 10.03 -23.56
N ASN A 41 -9.44 8.95 -24.32
CA ASN A 41 -10.20 7.71 -24.11
C ASN A 41 -9.94 7.12 -22.73
N ARG A 42 -8.70 7.17 -22.25
CA ARG A 42 -8.34 6.72 -20.91
C ARG A 42 -8.98 7.59 -19.82
N LEU A 43 -8.96 8.91 -20.01
CA LEU A 43 -9.57 9.86 -19.08
C LEU A 43 -11.09 9.68 -19.02
N GLN A 44 -11.74 9.42 -20.15
CA GLN A 44 -13.17 9.12 -20.22
C GLN A 44 -13.52 7.83 -19.46
N LYS A 45 -12.72 6.77 -19.60
CA LYS A 45 -12.91 5.53 -18.83
C LYS A 45 -12.77 5.77 -17.32
N LEU A 46 -11.79 6.57 -16.91
CA LEU A 46 -11.58 6.92 -15.50
C LEU A 46 -12.73 7.76 -14.94
N SER A 47 -13.20 8.75 -15.70
CA SER A 47 -14.36 9.56 -15.32
C SER A 47 -15.62 8.71 -15.16
N LEU A 48 -15.86 7.76 -16.07
CA LEU A 48 -17.01 6.85 -15.99
C LEU A 48 -16.90 5.91 -14.79
N ALA A 49 -15.71 5.38 -14.50
CA ALA A 49 -15.46 4.58 -13.30
C ALA A 49 -15.67 5.40 -12.00
N SER A 50 -15.24 6.67 -11.99
CA SER A 50 -15.44 7.59 -10.87
C SER A 50 -16.91 7.92 -10.65
N ALA A 51 -17.67 8.14 -11.73
CA ALA A 51 -19.11 8.37 -11.66
C ALA A 51 -19.87 7.12 -11.16
N SER A 52 -19.49 5.92 -11.60
CA SER A 52 -20.01 4.67 -11.05
C SER A 52 -19.69 4.51 -9.57
N LEU A 53 -18.48 4.89 -9.15
CA LEU A 53 -18.10 4.87 -7.74
C LEU A 53 -18.97 5.84 -6.93
N LEU A 54 -19.12 7.09 -7.37
CA LEU A 54 -19.96 8.09 -6.71
C LEU A 54 -21.43 7.66 -6.61
N GLY A 55 -21.98 7.04 -7.66
CA GLY A 55 -23.33 6.49 -7.67
C GLY A 55 -23.52 5.25 -6.79
N SER A 56 -22.42 4.58 -6.42
CA SER A 56 -22.42 3.46 -5.48
C SER A 56 -22.17 3.88 -4.03
N VAL A 57 -21.79 5.14 -3.75
CA VAL A 57 -21.72 5.68 -2.39
C VAL A 57 -23.12 6.17 -1.94
N ASP A 58 -24.13 5.31 -2.04
CA ASP A 58 -25.34 5.46 -1.22
C ASP A 58 -25.08 4.70 0.07
N SER A 59 -24.73 5.44 1.12
CA SER A 59 -24.15 4.98 2.39
C SER A 59 -25.15 4.26 3.31
N SER A 60 -26.23 3.71 2.76
CA SER A 60 -27.32 3.06 3.51
C SER A 60 -27.31 1.53 3.42
N SER A 61 -26.36 0.94 2.68
CA SER A 61 -26.33 -0.52 2.45
C SER A 61 -24.92 -1.11 2.65
N THR A 62 -24.81 -2.10 3.54
CA THR A 62 -23.59 -2.87 3.84
C THR A 62 -23.04 -3.67 2.65
N ASN A 63 -23.85 -3.91 1.63
CA ASN A 63 -23.42 -4.57 0.39
C ASN A 63 -22.58 -3.63 -0.51
N THR A 64 -22.74 -2.31 -0.37
CA THR A 64 -22.07 -1.33 -1.23
C THR A 64 -20.63 -1.03 -0.78
N GLU A 65 -20.35 -1.14 0.51
CA GLU A 65 -18.98 -1.00 1.06
C GLU A 65 -18.05 -2.12 0.54
N MET A 66 -18.53 -3.35 0.52
CA MET A 66 -17.76 -4.51 0.04
C MET A 66 -17.47 -4.43 -1.47
N SER A 67 -18.42 -3.92 -2.27
CA SER A 67 -18.20 -3.64 -3.69
C SER A 67 -17.17 -2.52 -3.89
N SER A 68 -17.26 -1.43 -3.11
CA SER A 68 -16.32 -0.31 -3.20
C SER A 68 -14.87 -0.74 -2.93
N LEU A 69 -14.66 -1.59 -1.92
CA LEU A 69 -13.37 -2.22 -1.62
C LEU A 69 -12.87 -3.14 -2.75
N GLN A 70 -13.75 -3.94 -3.35
CA GLN A 70 -13.38 -4.76 -4.52
C GLN A 70 -13.02 -3.92 -5.74
N PHE A 71 -13.69 -2.79 -5.98
CA PHE A 71 -13.37 -1.89 -7.08
C PHE A 71 -12.07 -1.13 -6.84
N LEU A 72 -11.79 -0.71 -5.60
CA LEU A 72 -10.48 -0.16 -5.22
C LEU A 72 -9.36 -1.19 -5.37
N SER A 73 -9.59 -2.44 -4.97
CA SER A 73 -8.62 -3.53 -5.17
C SER A 73 -8.36 -3.84 -6.66
N LYS A 74 -9.38 -3.74 -7.52
CA LYS A 74 -9.21 -3.86 -8.98
C LYS A 74 -8.54 -2.63 -9.61
N LEU A 75 -8.66 -1.47 -9.00
CA LEU A 75 -7.95 -0.25 -9.41
C LEU A 75 -6.45 -0.35 -9.05
N ASP A 76 -6.13 -0.93 -7.89
CA ASP A 76 -4.76 -1.26 -7.45
C ASP A 76 -4.11 -2.34 -8.33
N GLN A 77 -4.90 -3.30 -8.83
CA GLN A 77 -4.46 -4.32 -9.81
C GLN A 77 -4.43 -3.82 -11.26
N SER A 78 -4.94 -2.62 -11.54
CA SER A 78 -4.98 -2.07 -12.89
C SER A 78 -3.67 -1.37 -13.22
N THR A 79 -2.94 -1.88 -14.21
CA THR A 79 -1.77 -1.26 -14.88
C THR A 79 -2.04 0.14 -15.48
N ALA A 80 -3.25 0.70 -15.30
CA ALA A 80 -3.52 2.11 -15.48
C ALA A 80 -2.81 3.01 -14.44
N VAL A 81 -2.19 2.43 -13.41
CA VAL A 81 -1.22 3.11 -12.53
C VAL A 81 0.17 2.53 -12.77
N ASN A 82 0.62 2.49 -14.02
CA ASN A 82 2.07 2.47 -14.24
C ASN A 82 2.61 3.83 -13.79
N ASN A 83 3.13 3.88 -12.57
CA ASN A 83 3.95 4.97 -12.06
C ASN A 83 5.15 5.13 -13.02
N THR A 84 5.01 6.00 -14.02
CA THR A 84 6.14 6.51 -14.80
C THR A 84 6.86 7.63 -14.07
N ASN A 85 6.83 7.62 -12.74
CA ASN A 85 7.68 8.45 -11.91
C ASN A 85 8.52 7.47 -11.11
N ASP A 86 9.84 7.61 -11.23
CA ASP A 86 10.82 6.95 -10.37
C ASP A 86 10.25 6.87 -8.94
N GLU A 87 9.94 5.66 -8.48
CA GLU A 87 9.63 5.44 -7.07
C GLU A 87 10.87 5.92 -6.31
N THR A 88 10.77 7.08 -5.68
CA THR A 88 11.85 7.54 -4.82
C THR A 88 12.02 6.50 -3.72
N GLU A 89 13.25 6.27 -3.25
CA GLU A 89 13.50 5.34 -2.12
C GLU A 89 12.57 5.65 -0.93
N ASP A 90 12.15 6.90 -0.79
CA ASP A 90 11.16 7.39 0.19
C ASP A 90 9.74 6.80 0.00
N ASP A 91 9.29 6.56 -1.24
CA ASP A 91 8.00 5.94 -1.52
C ASP A 91 8.01 4.44 -1.23
N GLN A 92 9.14 3.77 -1.48
CA GLN A 92 9.34 2.36 -1.13
C GLN A 92 9.43 2.17 0.40
N LEU A 93 10.10 3.08 1.10
CA LEU A 93 10.14 3.09 2.56
C LEU A 93 8.74 3.31 3.16
N LYS A 94 7.96 4.28 2.64
CA LYS A 94 6.56 4.47 3.06
C LYS A 94 5.71 3.24 2.82
N LEU A 95 5.91 2.53 1.70
CA LEU A 95 5.21 1.28 1.41
C LEU A 95 5.58 0.17 2.41
N ILE A 96 6.86 0.04 2.77
CA ILE A 96 7.34 -0.96 3.74
C ILE A 96 6.77 -0.65 5.14
N VAL A 97 6.83 0.61 5.57
CA VAL A 97 6.28 1.06 6.85
C VAL A 97 4.76 0.86 6.89
N GLY A 98 4.06 1.17 5.80
CA GLY A 98 2.61 0.95 5.67
C GLY A 98 2.22 -0.52 5.77
N LYS A 99 2.97 -1.41 5.10
CA LYS A 99 2.77 -2.88 5.21
C LYS A 99 3.00 -3.39 6.63
N TYR A 100 4.03 -2.88 7.30
CA TYR A 100 4.34 -3.24 8.68
C TYR A 100 3.25 -2.78 9.67
N LEU A 101 2.76 -1.55 9.53
CA LEU A 101 1.64 -1.04 10.34
C LEU A 101 0.35 -1.86 10.12
N ASN A 102 0.05 -2.20 8.86
CA ASN A 102 -1.10 -3.05 8.55
C ASN A 102 -0.95 -4.44 9.19
N GLN A 103 0.26 -4.99 9.25
CA GLN A 103 0.51 -6.28 9.92
C GLN A 103 0.26 -6.19 11.43
N ILE A 104 0.69 -5.11 12.09
CA ILE A 104 0.39 -4.89 13.52
C ILE A 104 -1.12 -4.79 13.74
N LEU A 105 -1.81 -4.00 12.91
CA LEU A 105 -3.26 -3.83 13.00
C LEU A 105 -4.00 -5.15 12.77
N ALA A 106 -3.57 -5.95 11.79
CA ALA A 106 -4.15 -7.27 11.54
C ALA A 106 -4.03 -8.17 12.78
N VAL A 107 -2.86 -8.20 13.44
CA VAL A 107 -2.67 -8.99 14.67
C VAL A 107 -3.57 -8.51 15.81
N LEU A 108 -3.75 -7.19 15.97
CA LEU A 108 -4.64 -6.61 16.98
C LEU A 108 -6.12 -6.92 16.70
N VAL A 109 -6.55 -6.80 15.44
CA VAL A 109 -7.93 -7.11 15.03
C VAL A 109 -8.22 -8.59 15.22
N SER A 110 -7.35 -9.48 14.73
CA SER A 110 -7.52 -10.93 14.93
C SER A 110 -7.57 -11.30 16.42
N PHE A 111 -6.72 -10.70 17.25
CA PHE A 111 -6.79 -10.91 18.69
C PHE A 111 -8.10 -10.43 19.32
N SER A 112 -8.59 -9.26 18.90
CA SER A 112 -9.85 -8.69 19.38
C SER A 112 -11.06 -9.55 18.98
N GLU A 113 -11.04 -10.13 17.78
CA GLU A 113 -12.08 -11.04 17.30
C GLU A 113 -12.04 -12.38 18.05
N GLU A 114 -10.85 -12.94 18.26
CA GLU A 114 -10.66 -14.21 18.98
C GLU A 114 -11.03 -14.13 20.47
N ASN A 115 -10.84 -12.95 21.10
CA ASN A 115 -11.02 -12.76 22.55
C ASN A 115 -12.21 -11.86 22.89
N SER A 116 -13.18 -11.72 21.99
CA SER A 116 -14.34 -10.85 22.20
C SER A 116 -15.12 -11.24 23.46
N GLY A 117 -14.96 -10.46 24.53
CA GLY A 117 -15.66 -10.65 25.80
C GLY A 117 -14.90 -11.41 26.90
N ASN A 118 -13.70 -11.95 26.64
CA ASN A 118 -12.88 -12.62 27.68
C ASN A 118 -11.40 -12.24 27.57
N LEU A 119 -11.10 -11.01 27.99
CA LEU A 119 -9.75 -10.46 28.08
C LEU A 119 -9.09 -10.94 29.39
N ASN A 120 -8.33 -12.02 29.31
CA ASN A 120 -7.55 -12.55 30.43
C ASN A 120 -6.10 -12.08 30.34
N ILE A 121 -5.41 -11.99 31.49
CA ILE A 121 -3.98 -11.64 31.55
C ILE A 121 -3.12 -12.56 30.66
N LEU A 122 -3.49 -13.84 30.57
CA LEU A 122 -2.83 -14.82 29.70
C LEU A 122 -2.98 -14.48 28.21
N SER A 123 -4.17 -14.06 27.76
CA SER A 123 -4.37 -13.66 26.37
C SER A 123 -3.68 -12.32 26.08
N LEU A 124 -3.67 -11.39 27.04
CA LEU A 124 -2.88 -10.16 26.96
C LEU A 124 -1.38 -10.41 26.77
N MET A 125 -0.83 -11.40 27.47
CA MET A 125 0.58 -11.75 27.33
C MET A 125 0.88 -12.43 25.98
N GLN A 126 -0.04 -13.24 25.46
CA GLN A 126 0.12 -13.86 24.15
C GLN A 126 0.21 -12.82 23.02
N ILE A 127 -0.62 -11.77 23.06
CA ILE A 127 -0.52 -10.68 22.09
C ILE A 127 0.74 -9.85 22.34
N GLU A 128 1.11 -9.59 23.59
CA GLU A 128 2.34 -8.85 23.91
C GLU A 128 3.59 -9.58 23.38
N ASN A 129 3.66 -10.90 23.51
CA ASN A 129 4.73 -11.72 22.92
C ASN A 129 4.74 -11.67 21.39
N LYS A 130 3.57 -11.72 20.74
CA LYS A 130 3.47 -11.57 19.28
C LYS A 130 3.92 -10.18 18.80
N LEU A 131 3.51 -9.13 19.51
CA LEU A 131 3.93 -7.75 19.22
C LEU A 131 5.44 -7.58 19.45
N ASN A 132 5.99 -8.20 20.50
CA ASN A 132 7.42 -8.19 20.75
C ASN A 132 8.22 -8.83 19.61
N GLN A 133 7.77 -9.97 19.09
CA GLN A 133 8.39 -10.61 17.93
C GLN A 133 8.35 -9.72 16.69
N LEU A 134 7.24 -8.99 16.47
CA LEU A 134 7.12 -8.02 15.38
C LEU A 134 8.07 -6.84 15.55
N PHE A 135 8.20 -6.30 16.77
CA PHE A 135 9.14 -5.20 17.04
C PHE A 135 10.60 -5.63 16.91
N ALA A 136 10.96 -6.83 17.39
CA ALA A 136 12.30 -7.40 17.19
C ALA A 136 12.61 -7.62 15.70
N PHE A 137 11.62 -8.07 14.91
CA PHE A 137 11.75 -8.18 13.47
C PHE A 137 11.92 -6.82 12.79
N ALA A 138 11.17 -5.81 13.22
CA ALA A 138 11.26 -4.45 12.67
C ALA A 138 12.60 -3.77 12.98
N GLU A 139 13.16 -4.03 14.17
CA GLU A 139 14.51 -3.60 14.54
C GLU A 139 15.58 -4.31 13.70
N GLN A 140 15.47 -5.63 13.50
CA GLN A 140 16.39 -6.38 12.65
C GLN A 140 16.36 -5.94 11.18
N LYS A 141 15.20 -5.48 10.71
CA LYS A 141 14.99 -4.97 9.35
C LYS A 141 15.23 -3.47 9.20
N GLU A 142 15.71 -2.81 10.25
CA GLU A 142 15.94 -1.35 10.28
C GLU A 142 14.69 -0.51 9.93
N ILE A 143 13.50 -1.09 10.08
CA ILE A 143 12.21 -0.39 9.91
C ILE A 143 11.97 0.57 11.08
N ILE A 144 12.44 0.19 12.27
CA ILE A 144 12.43 0.98 13.50
C ILE A 144 13.89 1.14 13.95
N PRO A 145 14.28 2.31 14.49
CA PRO A 145 15.63 2.51 15.03
C PRO A 145 15.96 1.49 16.13
N VAL A 146 17.22 1.05 16.15
CA VAL A 146 17.74 0.16 17.19
C VAL A 146 17.63 0.85 18.54
N THR A 147 16.99 0.18 19.49
CA THR A 147 16.71 0.72 20.83
C THR A 147 17.52 -0.04 21.88
N GLU A 148 18.12 0.68 22.83
CA GLU A 148 18.82 0.06 23.95
C GLU A 148 17.86 -0.71 24.86
N ALA A 149 18.36 -1.72 25.57
CA ALA A 149 17.55 -2.61 26.40
C ALA A 149 16.74 -1.90 27.51
N THR A 150 17.13 -0.67 27.85
CA THR A 150 16.50 0.18 28.87
C THR A 150 15.43 1.13 28.32
N GLU A 151 15.22 1.17 27.01
CA GLU A 151 14.37 2.15 26.35
C GLU A 151 13.19 1.53 25.58
N SER A 152 12.16 2.34 25.34
CA SER A 152 11.01 2.02 24.47
C SER A 152 10.25 0.74 24.90
N TRP A 153 9.77 -0.02 23.93
CA TRP A 153 8.97 -1.24 24.09
C TRP A 153 9.68 -2.33 24.92
N LYS A 154 11.02 -2.38 24.90
CA LYS A 154 11.81 -3.34 25.69
C LYS A 154 11.65 -3.13 27.20
N LYS A 155 11.57 -1.88 27.64
CA LYS A 155 11.33 -1.53 29.05
C LYS A 155 9.93 -1.94 29.51
N GLY A 156 8.91 -1.65 28.69
CA GLY A 156 7.52 -2.04 28.98
C GLY A 156 7.39 -3.55 29.11
N MET A 157 7.97 -4.29 28.16
CA MET A 157 7.97 -5.75 28.18
C MET A 157 8.67 -6.31 29.43
N ALA A 158 9.82 -5.77 29.82
CA ALA A 158 10.53 -6.23 31.02
C ALA A 158 9.71 -6.04 32.31
N GLN A 159 8.89 -4.97 32.37
CA GLN A 159 7.99 -4.74 33.52
C GLN A 159 6.81 -5.72 33.52
N HIS A 160 6.20 -5.96 32.36
CA HIS A 160 5.07 -6.88 32.26
C HIS A 160 5.49 -8.35 32.42
N GLN A 161 6.70 -8.71 31.98
CA GLN A 161 7.27 -10.04 32.19
C GLN A 161 7.46 -10.35 33.68
N GLN A 162 7.99 -9.40 34.46
CA GLN A 162 8.12 -9.56 35.91
C GLN A 162 6.77 -9.69 36.63
N LEU A 163 5.75 -8.98 36.13
CA LEU A 163 4.37 -9.10 36.62
C LEU A 163 3.79 -10.47 36.30
N PHE A 164 4.02 -10.96 35.08
CA PHE A 164 3.59 -12.28 34.65
C PHE A 164 4.25 -13.40 35.47
N ASP A 165 5.56 -13.34 35.66
CA ASP A 165 6.29 -14.36 36.43
C ASP A 165 5.76 -14.46 37.87
N LYS A 166 5.36 -13.33 38.47
CA LYS A 166 4.70 -13.30 39.79
C LYS A 166 3.29 -13.89 39.76
N ILE A 167 2.50 -13.58 38.72
CA ILE A 167 1.13 -14.11 38.58
C ILE A 167 1.19 -15.62 38.38
N ASN A 168 2.11 -16.11 37.54
CA ASN A 168 2.35 -17.54 37.35
C ASN A 168 2.83 -18.21 38.62
N SER A 169 3.72 -17.59 39.40
CA SER A 169 4.16 -18.18 40.68
C SER A 169 2.99 -18.33 41.66
N ILE A 170 2.05 -17.38 41.68
CA ILE A 170 0.86 -17.44 42.53
C ILE A 170 -0.12 -18.51 42.03
N PHE A 171 -0.33 -18.60 40.72
CA PHE A 171 -1.17 -19.65 40.12
C PHE A 171 -0.62 -21.05 40.41
N ASN A 172 0.69 -21.25 40.23
CA ASN A 172 1.31 -22.55 40.48
C ASN A 172 1.36 -22.89 41.98
N GLN A 173 1.54 -21.91 42.87
CA GLN A 173 1.46 -22.13 44.32
C GLN A 173 0.04 -22.48 44.79
N ALA A 174 -1.00 -21.86 44.20
CA ALA A 174 -2.38 -22.18 44.50
C ALA A 174 -2.79 -23.60 44.05
N GLU A 175 -2.18 -24.11 42.98
CA GLU A 175 -2.33 -25.50 42.53
C GLU A 175 -1.57 -26.52 43.41
N GLU A 176 -0.49 -26.11 44.07
CA GLU A 176 0.23 -26.95 45.03
C GLU A 176 -0.51 -27.03 46.38
N GLU A 177 -1.04 -25.93 46.90
CA GLU A 177 -1.81 -25.90 48.16
C GLU A 177 -3.12 -26.70 48.08
N THR A 178 -3.76 -26.76 46.90
CA THR A 178 -4.98 -27.57 46.70
C THR A 178 -4.70 -29.08 46.58
N ASN A 179 -3.46 -29.49 46.30
CA ASN A 179 -3.07 -30.90 46.26
C ASN A 179 -2.57 -31.43 47.62
N GLU A 180 -2.29 -30.57 48.61
CA GLU A 180 -1.85 -30.98 49.95
C GLU A 180 -3.00 -31.17 50.97
N GLU A 181 -4.24 -30.76 50.64
CA GLU A 181 -5.42 -30.90 51.53
C GLU A 181 -6.23 -32.21 51.37
N GLU A 182 -5.79 -33.18 50.55
CA GLU A 182 -6.31 -34.56 50.63
C GLU A 182 -5.30 -35.53 51.28
N PRO A 183 -5.21 -35.59 52.62
CA PRO A 183 -4.81 -36.80 53.30
C PRO A 183 -6.04 -37.60 53.76
N LYS A 184 -6.02 -38.88 53.41
CA LYS A 184 -6.90 -40.00 53.82
C LYS A 184 -7.53 -39.90 55.21
#